data_AF-A0A927ASU5-F1
#
_entry.id   AF-A0A927ASU5-F1
#
_cell.length_a   1.000
_cell.length_b   1.000
_cell.length_c   1.000
_cell.angle_alpha   90.00
_cell.angle_beta   90.00
_cell.angle_gamma   90.00
#
_symmetry.space_group_name_H-M   'P 1'
#
loop_
_entity.id
_entity.type
_entity.pdbx_description
1 polymer ?
#
loop_
_entity_poly.entity_id
_entity_poly.type
_entity_poly.pdbx_seq_one_letter_code
_entity_poly.pdbx_strand_id
1 'polypeptide(L)'
;MKYVLAFILFLALLPVVHAQIGINSPVGVKPTQDLEVYTRNGFLVQAKYQYVSDNPNASINTLSCINNAPSLTALAGILKEPTGDGSYTAGVSYSCTQSISLQSVVSGSFVVGIELVFEDLDTESITDYVSIKGNNLLPDQKFSGNTPPERIIISGRTAEVKFVTNANTTVGRGFRIRWRALLFDNNTAATPIAFGMAMQFDVGTGSFTTGFNNKATAFASTAMGSLNTVDAEGSTVFGVANSATGAISIAGGMYNTASGNYSRILGSYNTASGDYSTAIGSYNVASGDYSTAIGNKVSTNLNTGVFVVGDSDPLSQGVTPVGFPDQFVARFLNGYILLTSGNSNPGGGTYGTVRTGVQIGRGQNSWATISDSTKKERFLPIDNVALLRKIGAMKLSTWNYKGQRSIRHYGPMAQDFYAAFGQDGMGQIGCDTLIYSHDFAGVTFAGVQALIQENATLKATLSQTNARLNQALSRLDTLETVWISQRQRSATSSKTKPIAYKSN
;
A
#
# COMPACT_ATOMS: atom_id res chain seq x y z
N MET A 1 -41.08 36.70 -26.41
CA MET A 1 -40.99 36.09 -27.76
C MET A 1 -39.63 36.29 -28.44
N LYS A 2 -39.04 37.50 -28.50
CA LYS A 2 -37.72 37.72 -29.18
C LYS A 2 -36.55 36.88 -28.62
N TYR A 3 -36.49 36.69 -27.30
CA TYR A 3 -35.43 35.88 -26.66
C TYR A 3 -35.62 34.37 -26.83
N VAL A 4 -36.85 33.90 -26.97
CA VAL A 4 -37.16 32.48 -27.23
C VAL A 4 -36.79 32.12 -28.67
N LEU A 5 -37.06 33.02 -29.62
CA LEU A 5 -36.66 32.83 -31.02
C LEU A 5 -35.13 32.86 -31.19
N ALA A 6 -34.44 33.75 -30.47
CA ALA A 6 -32.97 33.82 -30.47
C ALA A 6 -32.33 32.57 -29.84
N PHE A 7 -32.93 32.01 -28.79
CA PHE A 7 -32.45 30.77 -28.16
C PHE A 7 -32.64 29.54 -29.07
N ILE A 8 -33.77 29.47 -29.79
CA ILE A 8 -34.03 28.40 -30.78
C ILE A 8 -33.09 28.54 -31.99
N LEU A 9 -32.81 29.76 -32.46
CA LEU A 9 -31.87 29.99 -33.55
C LEU A 9 -30.41 29.70 -33.15
N PHE A 10 -30.04 29.96 -31.89
CA PHE A 10 -28.72 29.64 -31.34
C PHE A 10 -28.54 28.12 -31.17
N LEU A 11 -29.58 27.39 -30.78
CA LEU A 11 -29.59 25.91 -30.75
C LEU A 11 -29.52 25.28 -32.16
N ALA A 12 -30.04 25.95 -33.19
CA ALA A 12 -29.97 25.49 -34.59
C ALA A 12 -28.62 25.81 -35.29
N LEU A 13 -27.79 26.68 -34.70
CA LEU A 13 -26.47 27.08 -35.22
C LEU A 13 -25.29 26.44 -34.48
N LEU A 14 -25.56 25.66 -33.42
CA LEU A 14 -24.53 24.81 -32.83
C LEU A 14 -24.20 23.70 -33.84
N PRO A 15 -22.93 23.50 -34.22
CA PRO A 15 -22.56 22.30 -34.96
C PRO A 15 -22.96 21.11 -34.09
N VAL A 16 -23.91 20.32 -34.61
CA VAL A 16 -24.38 19.13 -33.92
C VAL A 16 -23.19 18.17 -33.87
N VAL A 17 -22.48 18.15 -32.74
CA VAL A 17 -21.56 17.07 -32.41
C VAL A 17 -22.45 15.88 -32.08
N HIS A 18 -22.79 15.13 -33.11
CA HIS A 18 -23.51 13.87 -32.99
C HIS A 18 -22.55 12.86 -32.33
N ALA A 19 -22.66 12.68 -31.01
CA ALA A 19 -22.21 11.46 -30.36
C ALA A 19 -23.36 10.46 -30.46
N GLN A 20 -23.36 9.66 -31.53
CA GLN A 20 -24.36 8.61 -31.74
C GLN A 20 -23.80 7.30 -31.17
N ILE A 21 -24.60 6.60 -30.36
CA ILE A 21 -24.19 5.38 -29.65
C ILE A 21 -24.57 4.16 -30.49
N GLY A 22 -23.66 3.19 -30.56
CA GLY A 22 -24.04 1.82 -30.87
C GLY A 22 -22.94 0.77 -30.58
N ILE A 23 -23.41 -0.39 -30.15
CA ILE A 23 -22.76 -1.67 -29.80
C ILE A 23 -22.08 -2.24 -31.09
N ASN A 24 -20.78 -2.74 -31.21
CA ASN A 24 -20.17 -4.15 -31.34
C ASN A 24 -19.76 -5.14 -32.56
N SER A 25 -18.51 -5.31 -33.07
CA SER A 25 -18.17 -6.27 -34.22
C SER A 25 -17.74 -7.72 -33.92
N PRO A 26 -18.14 -8.70 -34.77
CA PRO A 26 -17.45 -9.98 -34.94
C PRO A 26 -16.16 -9.90 -35.78
N VAL A 27 -15.38 -10.98 -35.70
CA VAL A 27 -14.13 -11.19 -36.44
C VAL A 27 -14.39 -11.13 -37.95
N GLY A 28 -13.73 -10.19 -38.63
CA GLY A 28 -13.66 -10.14 -40.09
C GLY A 28 -14.14 -8.84 -40.72
N VAL A 29 -14.55 -7.84 -39.93
CA VAL A 29 -15.09 -6.58 -40.45
C VAL A 29 -14.15 -5.39 -40.17
N LYS A 30 -13.79 -4.67 -41.25
CA LYS A 30 -13.04 -3.42 -41.30
C LYS A 30 -13.91 -2.20 -41.01
N PRO A 31 -13.38 -1.24 -40.23
CA PRO A 31 -13.96 0.08 -40.19
C PRO A 31 -13.53 1.02 -41.30
N THR A 32 -14.47 1.68 -41.98
CA THR A 32 -14.18 2.72 -42.98
C THR A 32 -14.63 4.12 -42.55
N GLN A 33 -15.20 4.27 -41.34
CA GLN A 33 -15.76 5.51 -40.81
C GLN A 33 -15.34 5.77 -39.35
N ASP A 34 -15.67 6.97 -38.86
CA ASP A 34 -15.20 7.57 -37.60
C ASP A 34 -15.74 6.86 -36.33
N LEU A 35 -16.77 6.03 -36.47
CA LEU A 35 -17.39 5.25 -35.40
C LEU A 35 -18.05 4.00 -35.99
N GLU A 36 -17.78 2.81 -35.43
CA GLU A 36 -18.47 1.57 -35.83
C GLU A 36 -19.04 0.78 -34.65
N VAL A 37 -20.18 0.16 -34.96
CA VAL A 37 -21.24 -0.36 -34.10
C VAL A 37 -21.67 -1.68 -34.76
N TYR A 38 -21.59 -2.83 -34.07
CA TYR A 38 -22.15 -4.09 -34.51
C TYR A 38 -22.90 -4.88 -33.39
N THR A 39 -23.39 -6.11 -33.53
CA THR A 39 -24.47 -6.56 -32.61
C THR A 39 -24.15 -7.61 -31.53
N ARG A 40 -22.90 -8.10 -31.34
CA ARG A 40 -22.70 -9.30 -30.46
C ARG A 40 -21.55 -9.44 -29.42
N ASN A 41 -20.33 -8.89 -29.51
CA ASN A 41 -19.24 -9.01 -28.48
C ASN A 41 -18.45 -7.74 -27.87
N GLY A 42 -19.02 -6.61 -27.37
CA GLY A 42 -18.28 -5.36 -27.02
C GLY A 42 -18.61 -3.97 -27.62
N PHE A 43 -17.85 -2.93 -27.27
CA PHE A 43 -17.86 -1.57 -27.87
C PHE A 43 -16.41 -1.16 -28.14
N LEU A 44 -16.09 -0.73 -29.37
CA LEU A 44 -14.72 -0.42 -29.78
C LEU A 44 -14.63 0.96 -30.46
N VAL A 45 -13.76 1.83 -29.94
CA VAL A 45 -13.41 3.11 -30.58
C VAL A 45 -11.95 3.07 -30.99
N GLN A 46 -11.67 3.25 -32.28
CA GLN A 46 -10.32 3.19 -32.86
C GLN A 46 -10.02 4.40 -33.78
N ALA A 47 -8.73 4.67 -34.02
CA ALA A 47 -8.28 5.76 -34.90
C ALA A 47 -8.52 5.46 -36.39
N LYS A 48 -8.63 6.50 -37.23
CA LYS A 48 -8.72 6.36 -38.69
C LYS A 48 -7.45 5.72 -39.24
N TYR A 49 -7.61 4.80 -40.17
CA TYR A 49 -6.53 4.17 -40.91
C TYR A 49 -6.85 4.15 -42.41
N GLN A 50 -5.81 4.09 -43.23
CA GLN A 50 -5.90 4.01 -44.67
C GLN A 50 -5.16 2.77 -45.18
N TYR A 51 -5.61 2.20 -46.30
CA TYR A 51 -4.85 1.15 -46.96
C TYR A 51 -3.60 1.75 -47.58
N VAL A 52 -2.52 0.96 -47.58
CA VAL A 52 -1.40 1.23 -48.46
C VAL A 52 -1.88 1.27 -49.93
N SER A 53 -1.34 2.18 -50.72
CA SER A 53 -1.64 2.32 -52.15
C SER A 53 -0.88 1.31 -53.03
N ASP A 54 0.12 0.60 -52.47
CA ASP A 54 0.88 -0.43 -53.15
C ASP A 54 -0.01 -1.48 -53.82
N ASN A 55 0.28 -1.78 -55.08
CA ASN A 55 -0.45 -2.80 -55.85
C ASN A 55 -0.06 -4.21 -55.36
N PRO A 56 -1.00 -5.00 -54.80
CA PRO A 56 -0.69 -6.35 -54.33
C PRO A 56 -0.18 -7.30 -55.43
N ASN A 57 -0.52 -7.05 -56.70
CA ASN A 57 -0.05 -7.86 -57.82
C ASN A 57 1.43 -7.63 -58.16
N ALA A 58 2.09 -6.62 -57.57
CA ALA A 58 3.52 -6.38 -57.76
C ALA A 58 4.41 -7.32 -56.92
N SER A 59 3.84 -8.01 -55.90
CA SER A 59 4.56 -8.96 -55.06
C SER A 59 3.77 -10.26 -54.90
N ILE A 60 3.92 -11.15 -55.88
CA ILE A 60 3.30 -12.48 -55.85
C ILE A 60 4.32 -13.49 -55.31
N ASN A 61 3.95 -14.19 -54.25
CA ASN A 61 4.80 -15.11 -53.52
C ASN A 61 4.11 -16.46 -53.36
N THR A 62 4.91 -17.51 -53.32
CA THR A 62 4.47 -18.89 -53.08
C THR A 62 4.91 -19.31 -51.68
N LEU A 63 4.03 -20.00 -50.93
CA LEU A 63 4.31 -20.45 -49.57
C LEU A 63 5.56 -21.35 -49.55
N SER A 64 6.58 -20.93 -48.80
CA SER A 64 7.81 -21.70 -48.68
C SER A 64 7.69 -22.79 -47.62
N CYS A 65 8.07 -24.02 -47.98
CA CYS A 65 8.06 -25.20 -47.11
C CYS A 65 9.44 -25.54 -46.54
N ILE A 66 10.41 -24.64 -46.65
CA ILE A 66 11.73 -24.82 -46.05
C ILE A 66 11.69 -24.49 -44.55
N ASN A 67 12.60 -25.10 -43.79
CA ASN A 67 12.83 -24.70 -42.41
C ASN A 67 13.34 -23.24 -42.39
N ASN A 68 12.68 -22.37 -41.61
CA ASN A 68 12.98 -20.93 -41.49
C ASN A 68 12.84 -20.14 -42.82
N ALA A 69 11.66 -20.21 -43.45
CA ALA A 69 11.33 -19.38 -44.60
C ALA A 69 11.55 -17.87 -44.29
N PRO A 70 12.16 -17.10 -45.22
CA PRO A 70 12.38 -15.68 -45.04
C PRO A 70 11.04 -14.94 -44.97
N SER A 71 10.94 -13.92 -44.10
CA SER A 71 9.69 -13.16 -43.95
C SER A 71 9.40 -12.28 -45.18
N LEU A 72 8.12 -12.20 -45.55
CA LEU A 72 7.64 -11.28 -46.58
C LEU A 72 7.53 -9.87 -45.99
N THR A 73 8.19 -8.89 -46.62
CA THR A 73 8.34 -7.53 -46.06
C THR A 73 7.58 -6.45 -46.85
N ALA A 74 7.07 -6.78 -48.04
CA ALA A 74 6.32 -5.84 -48.88
C ALA A 74 5.00 -5.41 -48.21
N LEU A 75 4.66 -4.13 -48.31
CA LEU A 75 3.46 -3.56 -47.68
C LEU A 75 2.16 -4.09 -48.28
N ALA A 76 2.18 -4.60 -49.51
CA ALA A 76 1.08 -5.34 -50.11
C ALA A 76 1.62 -6.48 -50.97
N GLY A 77 0.84 -7.55 -51.11
CA GLY A 77 1.22 -8.69 -51.93
C GLY A 77 0.18 -9.80 -51.97
N ILE A 78 0.53 -10.90 -52.64
CA ILE A 78 -0.26 -12.12 -52.73
C ILE A 78 0.60 -13.30 -52.30
N LEU A 79 0.06 -14.15 -51.42
CA LEU A 79 0.64 -15.41 -50.98
C LEU A 79 -0.23 -16.55 -51.48
N LYS A 80 0.39 -17.47 -52.21
CA LYS A 80 -0.26 -18.65 -52.78
C LYS A 80 0.19 -19.91 -52.06
N GLU A 81 -0.56 -20.99 -52.23
CA GLU A 81 -0.18 -22.33 -51.79
C GLU A 81 1.17 -22.78 -52.42
N PRO A 82 1.87 -23.79 -51.86
CA PRO A 82 3.24 -24.18 -52.23
C PRO A 82 3.54 -24.46 -53.71
N THR A 83 2.57 -24.85 -54.54
CA THR A 83 2.78 -25.08 -55.99
C THR A 83 2.49 -23.83 -56.85
N GLY A 84 1.98 -22.76 -56.24
CA GLY A 84 1.67 -21.48 -56.89
C GLY A 84 0.22 -21.41 -57.35
N ASP A 85 -0.09 -21.90 -58.54
CA ASP A 85 -1.44 -21.78 -59.15
C ASP A 85 -2.07 -23.16 -59.48
N GLY A 86 -1.49 -24.25 -58.96
CA GLY A 86 -1.96 -25.62 -59.15
C GLY A 86 -2.73 -26.17 -57.95
N SER A 87 -3.28 -27.39 -58.09
CA SER A 87 -3.63 -28.17 -56.91
C SER A 87 -2.38 -28.53 -56.13
N TYR A 88 -2.45 -28.45 -54.81
CA TYR A 88 -1.34 -28.91 -53.97
C TYR A 88 -1.06 -30.40 -54.22
N THR A 89 0.20 -30.83 -54.12
CA THR A 89 0.62 -32.13 -54.66
C THR A 89 -0.02 -33.32 -53.93
N ALA A 90 -0.74 -34.16 -54.67
CA ALA A 90 -1.29 -35.41 -54.16
C ALA A 90 -0.19 -36.33 -53.59
N GLY A 91 -0.44 -36.88 -52.40
CA GLY A 91 0.49 -37.74 -51.67
C GLY A 91 1.55 -37.00 -50.85
N VAL A 92 1.52 -35.67 -50.80
CA VAL A 92 2.49 -34.85 -50.04
C VAL A 92 1.80 -34.20 -48.83
N SER A 93 2.38 -34.39 -47.65
CA SER A 93 1.96 -33.67 -46.44
C SER A 93 2.74 -32.37 -46.30
N TYR A 94 2.02 -31.25 -46.29
CA TYR A 94 2.57 -29.92 -46.04
C TYR A 94 2.43 -29.56 -44.55
N SER A 95 3.44 -28.87 -44.01
CA SER A 95 3.36 -28.16 -42.71
C SER A 95 4.20 -26.88 -42.79
N CYS A 96 3.88 -26.06 -43.78
CA CYS A 96 4.69 -24.92 -44.19
C CYS A 96 4.20 -23.65 -43.50
N THR A 97 5.11 -22.78 -43.06
CA THR A 97 4.77 -21.52 -42.37
C THR A 97 5.49 -20.37 -43.04
N GLN A 98 4.75 -19.32 -43.34
CA GLN A 98 5.27 -18.09 -43.92
C GLN A 98 4.89 -16.92 -43.03
N SER A 99 5.90 -16.18 -42.58
CA SER A 99 5.71 -14.95 -41.82
C SER A 99 5.65 -13.76 -42.79
N ILE A 100 4.71 -12.87 -42.55
CA ILE A 100 4.64 -11.52 -43.14
C ILE A 100 5.08 -10.57 -42.03
N SER A 101 6.15 -9.82 -42.24
CA SER A 101 6.73 -8.91 -41.26
C SER A 101 7.03 -7.56 -41.91
N LEU A 102 6.10 -6.62 -41.75
CA LEU A 102 6.12 -5.34 -42.42
C LEU A 102 7.03 -4.35 -41.68
N GLN A 103 7.81 -3.58 -42.44
CA GLN A 103 8.59 -2.47 -41.91
C GLN A 103 7.75 -1.18 -41.91
N SER A 104 7.96 -0.32 -40.92
CA SER A 104 7.35 1.02 -40.90
C SER A 104 7.91 1.88 -42.04
N VAL A 105 7.06 2.74 -42.61
CA VAL A 105 7.44 3.64 -43.72
C VAL A 105 8.03 4.96 -43.19
N VAL A 106 8.84 5.64 -43.99
CA VAL A 106 9.49 6.92 -43.64
C VAL A 106 8.51 8.10 -43.51
N SER A 107 8.87 9.02 -42.61
CA SER A 107 8.23 10.32 -42.29
C SER A 107 6.71 10.30 -42.06
N GLY A 108 6.29 9.63 -40.99
CA GLY A 108 5.00 9.87 -40.33
C GLY A 108 3.96 8.76 -40.50
N SER A 109 4.03 7.93 -41.54
CA SER A 109 3.06 6.85 -41.75
C SER A 109 3.54 5.54 -41.14
N PHE A 110 2.86 5.06 -40.09
CA PHE A 110 3.18 3.80 -39.41
C PHE A 110 2.17 2.70 -39.76
N VAL A 111 2.68 1.47 -39.95
CA VAL A 111 1.86 0.27 -40.12
C VAL A 111 1.19 -0.04 -38.78
N VAL A 112 -0.12 -0.07 -38.79
CA VAL A 112 -0.96 -0.33 -37.62
C VAL A 112 -1.60 -1.72 -37.63
N GLY A 113 -1.72 -2.32 -38.81
CA GLY A 113 -2.28 -3.65 -39.00
C GLY A 113 -2.01 -4.22 -40.39
N ILE A 114 -2.43 -5.48 -40.58
CA ILE A 114 -2.37 -6.20 -41.85
C ILE A 114 -3.77 -6.71 -42.18
N GLU A 115 -4.31 -6.35 -43.34
CA GLU A 115 -5.45 -7.03 -43.92
C GLU A 115 -4.98 -8.27 -44.67
N LEU A 116 -5.66 -9.40 -44.45
CA LEU A 116 -5.59 -10.60 -45.30
C LEU A 116 -6.97 -10.85 -45.94
N VAL A 117 -7.01 -11.15 -47.23
CA VAL A 117 -8.23 -11.55 -47.93
C VAL A 117 -7.95 -12.82 -48.72
N PHE A 118 -8.74 -13.86 -48.45
CA PHE A 118 -8.73 -15.06 -49.27
C PHE A 118 -9.45 -14.75 -50.59
N GLU A 119 -8.68 -14.70 -51.67
CA GLU A 119 -9.20 -14.60 -53.03
C GLU A 119 -9.65 -15.97 -53.53
N ASP A 120 -9.03 -17.04 -53.01
CA ASP A 120 -9.43 -18.43 -53.24
C ASP A 120 -9.09 -19.26 -52.00
N LEU A 121 -9.93 -20.25 -51.69
CA LEU A 121 -9.72 -21.27 -50.67
C LEU A 121 -10.42 -22.54 -51.14
N ASP A 122 -9.66 -23.62 -51.26
CA ASP A 122 -10.14 -24.92 -51.73
C ASP A 122 -9.24 -26.02 -51.17
N THR A 123 -9.66 -26.58 -50.05
CA THR A 123 -8.98 -27.66 -49.33
C THR A 123 -9.90 -28.88 -49.24
N GLU A 124 -9.32 -30.07 -49.25
CA GLU A 124 -10.07 -31.34 -49.37
C GLU A 124 -11.05 -31.58 -48.22
N SER A 125 -10.63 -31.34 -46.97
CA SER A 125 -11.44 -31.58 -45.78
C SER A 125 -10.93 -30.79 -44.58
N ILE A 126 -11.55 -30.97 -43.40
CA ILE A 126 -11.14 -30.30 -42.15
C ILE A 126 -9.71 -30.64 -41.69
N THR A 127 -9.10 -31.70 -42.22
CA THR A 127 -7.70 -32.05 -41.91
C THR A 127 -6.69 -31.25 -42.72
N ASP A 128 -7.12 -30.67 -43.83
CA ASP A 128 -6.32 -29.78 -44.67
C ASP A 128 -6.77 -28.34 -44.41
N TYR A 129 -5.88 -27.52 -43.87
CA TYR A 129 -6.28 -26.18 -43.43
C TYR A 129 -5.18 -25.14 -43.55
N VAL A 130 -5.63 -23.90 -43.69
CA VAL A 130 -4.80 -22.70 -43.53
C VAL A 130 -5.03 -22.16 -42.12
N SER A 131 -3.96 -21.95 -41.37
CA SER A 131 -3.97 -21.35 -40.04
C SER A 131 -3.38 -19.95 -40.10
N ILE A 132 -4.08 -18.99 -39.53
CA ILE A 132 -3.66 -17.59 -39.45
C ILE A 132 -3.41 -17.24 -37.99
N LYS A 133 -2.22 -16.71 -37.71
CA LYS A 133 -1.81 -16.24 -36.39
C LYS A 133 -1.43 -14.77 -36.43
N GLY A 134 -1.83 -14.05 -35.40
CA GLY A 134 -1.63 -12.61 -35.25
C GLY A 134 -1.81 -12.15 -33.81
N ASN A 135 -1.35 -10.94 -33.47
CA ASN A 135 -1.32 -10.45 -32.09
C ASN A 135 -2.69 -10.39 -31.39
N ASN A 136 -3.76 -10.24 -32.18
CA ASN A 136 -5.15 -10.14 -31.72
C ASN A 136 -5.99 -11.39 -32.05
N LEU A 137 -5.37 -12.47 -32.53
CA LEU A 137 -6.04 -13.73 -32.87
C LEU A 137 -5.62 -14.81 -31.88
N LEU A 138 -6.30 -14.86 -30.73
CA LEU A 138 -6.07 -15.88 -29.69
C LEU A 138 -7.38 -16.65 -29.42
N PRO A 139 -7.46 -17.95 -29.75
CA PRO A 139 -6.44 -18.79 -30.41
C PRO A 139 -6.30 -18.50 -31.93
N ASP A 140 -5.25 -19.08 -32.55
CA ASP A 140 -5.03 -19.06 -34.02
C ASP A 140 -6.29 -19.53 -34.77
N GLN A 141 -6.63 -18.87 -35.88
CA GLN A 141 -7.81 -19.19 -36.68
C GLN A 141 -7.48 -20.17 -37.79
N LYS A 142 -8.28 -21.23 -37.93
CA LYS A 142 -8.11 -22.27 -38.95
C LYS A 142 -9.25 -22.24 -39.96
N PHE A 143 -8.90 -22.40 -41.23
CA PHE A 143 -9.83 -22.35 -42.36
C PHE A 143 -9.63 -23.56 -43.26
N SER A 144 -10.73 -24.24 -43.61
CA SER A 144 -10.78 -25.44 -44.44
C SER A 144 -12.04 -25.45 -45.32
N GLY A 145 -12.11 -26.38 -46.29
CA GLY A 145 -13.16 -26.45 -47.30
C GLY A 145 -12.93 -25.49 -48.47
N ASN A 146 -14.02 -25.12 -49.14
CA ASN A 146 -14.03 -24.35 -50.40
C ASN A 146 -14.72 -22.98 -50.29
N THR A 147 -14.95 -22.50 -49.07
CA THR A 147 -15.61 -21.22 -48.80
C THR A 147 -14.61 -20.26 -48.19
N PRO A 148 -14.11 -19.27 -48.95
CA PRO A 148 -13.22 -18.25 -48.42
C PRO A 148 -13.85 -17.56 -47.20
N PRO A 149 -13.11 -17.38 -46.09
CA PRO A 149 -13.62 -16.63 -44.94
C PRO A 149 -13.79 -15.15 -45.29
N GLU A 150 -14.49 -14.43 -44.42
CA GLU A 150 -14.42 -12.98 -44.45
C GLU A 150 -12.96 -12.51 -44.29
N ARG A 151 -12.67 -11.32 -44.84
CA ARG A 151 -11.37 -10.64 -44.70
C ARG A 151 -10.90 -10.68 -43.23
N ILE A 152 -9.60 -10.83 -43.00
CA ILE A 152 -9.02 -10.93 -41.66
C ILE A 152 -8.17 -9.68 -41.40
N ILE A 153 -8.26 -9.11 -40.20
CA ILE A 153 -7.45 -7.94 -39.80
C ILE A 153 -6.58 -8.33 -38.61
N ILE A 154 -5.27 -8.21 -38.79
CA ILE A 154 -4.26 -8.54 -37.79
C ILE A 154 -3.67 -7.24 -37.25
N SER A 155 -3.68 -7.09 -35.93
CA SER A 155 -3.10 -5.93 -35.24
C SER A 155 -1.58 -6.01 -35.21
N GLY A 156 -0.91 -4.89 -35.46
CA GLY A 156 0.55 -4.81 -35.50
C GLY A 156 1.12 -5.10 -36.89
N ARG A 157 2.40 -5.46 -36.94
CA ARG A 157 3.19 -5.54 -38.18
C ARG A 157 3.56 -6.95 -38.62
N THR A 158 3.06 -7.97 -37.91
CA THR A 158 3.42 -9.37 -38.12
C THR A 158 2.18 -10.23 -38.23
N ALA A 159 2.19 -11.12 -39.22
CA ALA A 159 1.19 -12.17 -39.42
C ALA A 159 1.89 -13.47 -39.80
N GLU A 160 1.36 -14.62 -39.38
CA GLU A 160 1.86 -15.92 -39.82
C GLU A 160 0.74 -16.68 -40.53
N VAL A 161 1.06 -17.21 -41.71
CA VAL A 161 0.19 -18.09 -42.51
C VAL A 161 0.83 -19.46 -42.51
N LYS A 162 0.13 -20.45 -41.97
CA LYS A 162 0.56 -21.85 -41.95
C LYS A 162 -0.39 -22.69 -42.77
N PHE A 163 0.12 -23.52 -43.67
CA PHE A 163 -0.66 -24.49 -44.43
C PHE A 163 -0.31 -25.90 -44.00
N VAL A 164 -1.34 -26.68 -43.68
CA VAL A 164 -1.22 -28.06 -43.21
C VAL A 164 -2.08 -28.95 -44.08
N THR A 165 -1.50 -30.05 -44.60
CA THR A 165 -2.25 -31.09 -45.31
C THR A 165 -1.87 -32.48 -44.83
N ASN A 166 -2.75 -33.45 -45.05
CA ASN A 166 -2.42 -34.85 -44.94
C ASN A 166 -1.81 -35.38 -46.27
N ALA A 167 -1.26 -36.61 -46.30
CA ALA A 167 -0.62 -37.20 -47.48
C ALA A 167 -1.59 -38.00 -48.38
N ASN A 168 -2.86 -37.58 -48.49
CA ASN A 168 -3.87 -38.25 -49.32
C ASN A 168 -3.70 -37.93 -50.82
N THR A 169 -4.42 -38.68 -51.66
CA THR A 169 -4.40 -38.50 -53.12
C THR A 169 -5.47 -37.54 -53.64
N THR A 170 -6.41 -37.13 -52.78
CA THR A 170 -7.49 -36.19 -53.11
C THR A 170 -7.09 -34.81 -52.61
N VAL A 171 -6.94 -33.85 -53.52
CA VAL A 171 -6.40 -32.52 -53.20
C VAL A 171 -7.30 -31.43 -53.77
N GLY A 172 -7.36 -30.29 -53.07
CA GLY A 172 -7.98 -29.06 -53.58
C GLY A 172 -6.97 -28.15 -54.29
N ARG A 173 -7.42 -26.95 -54.67
CA ARG A 173 -6.56 -25.90 -55.28
C ARG A 173 -5.74 -25.09 -54.26
N GLY A 174 -5.90 -25.37 -52.96
CA GLY A 174 -5.18 -24.72 -51.88
C GLY A 174 -5.74 -23.35 -51.52
N PHE A 175 -4.92 -22.30 -51.55
CA PHE A 175 -5.35 -20.96 -51.17
C PHE A 175 -4.61 -19.88 -51.95
N ARG A 176 -5.27 -18.72 -52.03
CA ARG A 176 -4.68 -17.47 -52.51
C ARG A 176 -5.07 -16.35 -51.56
N ILE A 177 -4.10 -15.80 -50.83
CA ILE A 177 -4.32 -14.74 -49.85
C ILE A 177 -3.65 -13.45 -50.34
N ARG A 178 -4.44 -12.41 -50.52
CA ARG A 178 -3.94 -11.05 -50.72
C ARG A 178 -3.76 -10.35 -49.38
N TRP A 179 -2.64 -9.68 -49.18
CA TRP A 179 -2.44 -8.81 -48.03
C TRP A 179 -2.25 -7.34 -48.41
N ARG A 180 -2.64 -6.46 -47.48
CA ARG A 180 -2.37 -5.02 -47.53
C ARG A 180 -2.06 -4.49 -46.13
N ALA A 181 -1.04 -3.64 -46.03
CA ALA A 181 -0.75 -2.89 -44.82
C ALA A 181 -1.85 -1.86 -44.57
N LEU A 182 -2.23 -1.73 -43.31
CA LEU A 182 -3.03 -0.63 -42.80
C LEU A 182 -2.07 0.42 -42.26
N LEU A 183 -2.14 1.63 -42.81
CA LEU A 183 -1.34 2.77 -42.40
C LEU A 183 -2.18 3.74 -41.58
N PHE A 184 -1.55 4.43 -40.65
CA PHE A 184 -2.16 5.57 -39.97
C PHE A 184 -2.46 6.74 -40.95
N ASP A 185 -3.56 7.44 -40.72
CA ASP A 185 -3.93 8.65 -41.48
C ASP A 185 -3.44 9.93 -40.78
N ASN A 186 -2.39 10.55 -41.32
CA ASN A 186 -1.76 11.77 -40.78
C ASN A 186 -2.54 13.07 -41.08
N ASN A 187 -3.65 13.03 -41.83
CA ASN A 187 -4.38 14.25 -42.20
C ASN A 187 -5.22 14.86 -41.07
N THR A 188 -5.11 14.35 -39.84
CA THR A 188 -5.72 14.96 -38.65
C THR A 188 -4.62 15.40 -37.69
N ALA A 189 -4.62 16.68 -37.31
CA ALA A 189 -3.64 17.33 -36.44
C ALA A 189 -3.72 16.88 -34.96
N ALA A 190 -4.00 15.60 -34.71
CA ALA A 190 -3.95 15.00 -33.40
C ALA A 190 -2.65 14.20 -33.25
N THR A 191 -1.93 14.47 -32.17
CA THR A 191 -0.79 13.69 -31.71
C THR A 191 -1.14 12.19 -31.60
N PRO A 192 -0.17 11.28 -31.80
CA PRO A 192 -0.46 9.89 -32.17
C PRO A 192 -1.16 9.11 -31.06
N ILE A 193 -2.40 8.70 -31.32
CA ILE A 193 -2.98 7.49 -30.74
C ILE A 193 -2.64 6.36 -31.71
N ALA A 194 -1.47 5.74 -31.52
CA ALA A 194 -1.12 4.52 -32.24
C ALA A 194 -2.05 3.37 -31.81
N PHE A 195 -2.30 2.43 -32.73
CA PHE A 195 -3.16 1.26 -32.55
C PHE A 195 -3.03 0.63 -31.15
N GLY A 196 -4.16 0.51 -30.44
CA GLY A 196 -4.21 0.15 -29.01
C GLY A 196 -5.35 0.87 -28.29
N MET A 197 -6.57 0.64 -28.80
CA MET A 197 -7.92 0.94 -28.29
C MET A 197 -8.05 2.13 -27.32
N ALA A 198 -8.63 3.23 -27.79
CA ALA A 198 -9.06 4.31 -26.89
C ALA A 198 -10.02 3.78 -25.81
N MET A 199 -10.85 2.81 -26.18
CA MET A 199 -11.73 2.09 -25.29
C MET A 199 -12.16 0.75 -25.91
N GLN A 200 -12.15 -0.32 -25.12
CA GLN A 200 -12.72 -1.62 -25.43
C GLN A 200 -13.63 -2.04 -24.27
N PHE A 201 -14.80 -2.53 -24.60
CA PHE A 201 -15.60 -3.32 -23.68
C PHE A 201 -15.79 -4.70 -24.32
N ASP A 202 -15.69 -5.79 -23.57
CA ASP A 202 -16.03 -7.15 -24.02
C ASP A 202 -17.24 -7.62 -23.21
N VAL A 203 -18.37 -7.85 -23.89
CA VAL A 203 -19.63 -8.27 -23.24
C VAL A 203 -19.57 -9.71 -22.74
N GLY A 204 -18.77 -10.58 -23.38
CA GLY A 204 -18.68 -12.00 -23.03
C GLY A 204 -17.87 -12.23 -21.76
N THR A 205 -16.78 -11.48 -21.60
CA THR A 205 -15.97 -11.52 -20.37
C THR A 205 -16.36 -10.44 -19.37
N GLY A 206 -17.11 -9.42 -19.77
CA GLY A 206 -17.38 -8.24 -18.94
C GLY A 206 -16.14 -7.35 -18.74
N SER A 207 -15.09 -7.51 -19.55
CA SER A 207 -13.86 -6.75 -19.40
C SER A 207 -13.96 -5.35 -20.03
N PHE A 208 -13.24 -4.39 -19.46
CA PHE A 208 -13.18 -3.01 -19.91
C PHE A 208 -11.73 -2.54 -19.99
N THR A 209 -11.30 -2.02 -21.13
CA THR A 209 -10.02 -1.31 -21.28
C THR A 209 -10.23 0.10 -21.83
N THR A 210 -9.46 1.08 -21.38
CA THR A 210 -9.44 2.41 -22.00
C THR A 210 -8.09 3.08 -21.83
N GLY A 211 -7.69 3.86 -22.83
CA GLY A 211 -6.36 4.47 -22.92
C GLY A 211 -5.34 3.57 -23.61
N PHE A 212 -4.07 3.95 -23.56
CA PHE A 212 -3.02 3.39 -24.40
C PHE A 212 -2.52 2.01 -23.96
N ASN A 213 -2.59 1.02 -24.86
CA ASN A 213 -1.90 -0.28 -24.71
C ASN A 213 -2.19 -0.99 -23.36
N ASN A 214 -3.44 -0.95 -22.91
CA ASN A 214 -3.88 -1.72 -21.76
C ASN A 214 -4.33 -3.12 -22.20
N LYS A 215 -4.13 -4.10 -21.33
CA LYS A 215 -4.55 -5.49 -21.52
C LYS A 215 -5.43 -5.91 -20.35
N ALA A 216 -6.71 -6.17 -20.59
CA ALA A 216 -7.59 -6.80 -19.60
C ALA A 216 -8.18 -8.07 -20.23
N THR A 217 -7.69 -9.24 -19.80
CA THR A 217 -8.04 -10.53 -20.42
C THR A 217 -8.88 -11.44 -19.55
N ALA A 218 -9.05 -11.08 -18.27
CA ALA A 218 -9.82 -11.85 -17.32
C ALA A 218 -11.30 -11.42 -17.25
N PHE A 219 -12.14 -12.29 -16.72
CA PHE A 219 -13.56 -12.01 -16.49
C PHE A 219 -13.75 -10.80 -15.56
N ALA A 220 -14.70 -9.92 -15.87
CA ALA A 220 -15.05 -8.70 -15.13
C ALA A 220 -13.84 -7.78 -14.81
N SER A 221 -12.81 -7.77 -15.65
CA SER A 221 -11.59 -7.00 -15.42
C SER A 221 -11.67 -5.58 -16.00
N THR A 222 -11.01 -4.61 -15.36
CA THR A 222 -10.98 -3.21 -15.82
C THR A 222 -9.54 -2.68 -15.89
N ALA A 223 -9.12 -2.11 -17.02
CA ALA A 223 -7.81 -1.48 -17.19
C ALA A 223 -7.91 -0.07 -17.80
N MET A 224 -7.43 0.96 -17.10
CA MET A 224 -7.56 2.36 -17.53
C MET A 224 -6.21 3.09 -17.53
N GLY A 225 -5.88 3.85 -18.58
CA GLY A 225 -4.65 4.66 -18.62
C GLY A 225 -3.65 4.15 -19.64
N SER A 226 -2.42 3.79 -19.24
CA SER A 226 -1.36 3.38 -20.15
C SER A 226 -0.63 2.12 -19.69
N LEU A 227 -0.40 1.14 -20.57
CA LEU A 227 0.46 -0.03 -20.30
C LEU A 227 0.03 -0.91 -19.12
N ASN A 228 -1.24 -0.88 -18.71
CA ASN A 228 -1.72 -1.69 -17.58
C ASN A 228 -2.06 -3.12 -18.04
N THR A 229 -1.83 -4.09 -17.16
CA THR A 229 -2.17 -5.51 -17.39
C THR A 229 -3.09 -6.03 -16.28
N VAL A 230 -4.19 -6.67 -16.67
CA VAL A 230 -5.15 -7.32 -15.78
C VAL A 230 -5.38 -8.74 -16.28
N ASP A 231 -4.76 -9.69 -15.59
CA ASP A 231 -4.82 -11.11 -15.91
C ASP A 231 -5.68 -11.88 -14.89
N ALA A 232 -6.27 -11.19 -13.90
CA ALA A 232 -7.08 -11.79 -12.85
C ALA A 232 -8.54 -11.29 -12.82
N GLU A 233 -9.44 -12.20 -12.44
CA GLU A 233 -10.89 -11.98 -12.44
C GLU A 233 -11.30 -10.84 -11.50
N GLY A 234 -12.24 -9.99 -11.94
CA GLY A 234 -12.85 -8.94 -11.13
C GLY A 234 -11.91 -7.80 -10.72
N SER A 235 -10.69 -7.78 -11.26
CA SER A 235 -9.65 -6.83 -10.87
C SER A 235 -9.76 -5.51 -11.64
N THR A 236 -9.38 -4.41 -10.98
CA THR A 236 -9.43 -3.06 -11.57
C THR A 236 -8.06 -2.39 -11.47
N VAL A 237 -7.52 -1.97 -12.61
CA VAL A 237 -6.20 -1.36 -12.70
C VAL A 237 -6.29 -0.03 -13.41
N PHE A 238 -5.63 1.00 -12.89
CA PHE A 238 -5.62 2.31 -13.51
C PHE A 238 -4.30 3.07 -13.33
N GLY A 239 -3.95 3.93 -14.30
CA GLY A 239 -2.71 4.72 -14.30
C GLY A 239 -1.72 4.20 -15.34
N VAL A 240 -0.44 4.07 -14.99
CA VAL A 240 0.64 3.72 -15.93
C VAL A 240 1.39 2.46 -15.49
N ALA A 241 1.48 1.46 -16.36
CA ALA A 241 2.34 0.29 -16.21
C ALA A 241 2.09 -0.53 -14.92
N ASN A 242 0.84 -0.64 -14.48
CA ASN A 242 0.47 -1.46 -13.33
C ASN A 242 0.04 -2.86 -13.76
N SER A 243 0.17 -3.85 -12.86
CA SER A 243 -0.22 -5.24 -13.10
C SER A 243 -1.10 -5.77 -11.96
N ALA A 244 -2.18 -6.47 -12.31
CA ALA A 244 -3.02 -7.21 -11.37
C ALA A 244 -3.13 -8.68 -11.79
N THR A 245 -2.56 -9.56 -10.98
CA THR A 245 -2.58 -11.03 -11.16
C THR A 245 -3.26 -11.76 -10.01
N GLY A 246 -3.58 -11.08 -8.90
CA GLY A 246 -4.48 -11.60 -7.87
C GLY A 246 -5.94 -11.27 -8.19
N ALA A 247 -6.86 -12.19 -7.89
CA ALA A 247 -8.29 -12.01 -8.17
C ALA A 247 -8.89 -10.88 -7.31
N ILE A 248 -9.82 -10.12 -7.88
CA ILE A 248 -10.57 -9.03 -7.23
C ILE A 248 -9.61 -8.01 -6.59
N SER A 249 -8.47 -7.76 -7.24
CA SER A 249 -7.45 -6.82 -6.77
C SER A 249 -7.59 -5.44 -7.42
N ILE A 250 -7.00 -4.43 -6.79
CA ILE A 250 -6.98 -3.06 -7.33
C ILE A 250 -5.53 -2.58 -7.38
N ALA A 251 -5.10 -2.06 -8.52
CA ALA A 251 -3.79 -1.40 -8.65
C ALA A 251 -3.91 -0.04 -9.36
N GLY A 252 -3.63 1.04 -8.65
CA GLY A 252 -3.74 2.41 -9.15
C GLY A 252 -2.44 3.20 -9.05
N GLY A 253 -2.09 3.98 -10.07
CA GLY A 253 -0.92 4.86 -10.07
C GLY A 253 0.15 4.44 -11.08
N MET A 254 1.40 4.24 -10.68
CA MET A 254 2.51 3.91 -11.60
C MET A 254 3.32 2.68 -11.16
N TYR A 255 3.59 1.73 -12.04
CA TYR A 255 4.46 0.57 -11.77
C TYR A 255 4.10 -0.24 -10.51
N ASN A 256 2.81 -0.43 -10.22
CA ASN A 256 2.37 -1.25 -9.10
C ASN A 256 2.11 -2.71 -9.52
N THR A 257 2.32 -3.66 -8.61
CA THR A 257 2.05 -5.09 -8.82
C THR A 257 1.15 -5.66 -7.71
N ALA A 258 -0.10 -5.97 -8.05
CA ALA A 258 -1.10 -6.58 -7.18
C ALA A 258 -1.25 -8.07 -7.49
N SER A 259 -0.52 -8.91 -6.76
CA SER A 259 -0.51 -10.37 -6.99
C SER A 259 -1.26 -11.18 -5.93
N GLY A 260 -1.55 -10.61 -4.76
CA GLY A 260 -2.43 -11.23 -3.77
C GLY A 260 -3.90 -11.08 -4.13
N ASN A 261 -4.72 -12.09 -3.83
CA ASN A 261 -6.17 -12.00 -3.99
C ASN A 261 -6.74 -10.92 -3.07
N TYR A 262 -7.73 -10.16 -3.53
CA TYR A 262 -8.33 -9.04 -2.79
C TYR A 262 -7.33 -7.93 -2.39
N SER A 263 -6.12 -7.90 -2.96
CA SER A 263 -5.13 -6.89 -2.64
C SER A 263 -5.50 -5.50 -3.17
N ARG A 264 -4.99 -4.45 -2.54
CA ARG A 264 -5.28 -3.04 -2.85
C ARG A 264 -3.99 -2.23 -2.93
N ILE A 265 -3.75 -1.55 -4.04
CA ILE A 265 -2.53 -0.77 -4.24
C ILE A 265 -2.83 0.60 -4.82
N LEU A 266 -2.25 1.66 -4.24
CA LEU A 266 -2.27 3.01 -4.77
C LEU A 266 -0.90 3.70 -4.65
N GLY A 267 -0.42 4.33 -5.72
CA GLY A 267 0.81 5.13 -5.70
C GLY A 267 1.84 4.67 -6.73
N SER A 268 3.12 4.60 -6.37
CA SER A 268 4.21 4.34 -7.33
C SER A 268 5.21 3.28 -6.87
N TYR A 269 5.45 2.25 -7.69
CA TYR A 269 6.41 1.16 -7.40
C TYR A 269 6.06 0.31 -6.16
N ASN A 270 4.79 0.07 -5.88
CA ASN A 270 4.39 -0.78 -4.75
C ASN A 270 4.09 -2.21 -5.20
N THR A 271 4.27 -3.17 -4.29
CA THR A 271 3.90 -4.57 -4.47
C THR A 271 2.98 -5.02 -3.34
N ALA A 272 1.83 -5.61 -3.65
CA ALA A 272 0.96 -6.24 -2.67
C ALA A 272 0.73 -7.69 -3.09
N SER A 273 1.42 -8.61 -2.41
CA SER A 273 1.47 -10.03 -2.76
C SER A 273 0.83 -10.94 -1.74
N GLY A 274 0.48 -10.44 -0.55
CA GLY A 274 -0.35 -11.19 0.41
C GLY A 274 -1.83 -11.09 0.07
N ASP A 275 -2.61 -12.09 0.41
CA ASP A 275 -4.06 -12.03 0.24
C ASP A 275 -4.65 -10.99 1.20
N TYR A 276 -5.64 -10.22 0.73
CA TYR A 276 -6.24 -9.09 1.45
C TYR A 276 -5.24 -7.98 1.86
N SER A 277 -4.07 -7.93 1.25
CA SER A 277 -3.03 -6.95 1.59
C SER A 277 -3.27 -5.58 0.96
N THR A 278 -2.78 -4.51 1.60
CA THR A 278 -2.89 -3.13 1.12
C THR A 278 -1.53 -2.44 1.07
N ALA A 279 -1.16 -1.84 -0.06
CA ALA A 279 0.06 -1.05 -0.21
C ALA A 279 -0.22 0.35 -0.77
N ILE A 280 0.08 1.42 -0.03
CA ILE A 280 -0.23 2.80 -0.45
C ILE A 280 1.00 3.70 -0.31
N GLY A 281 1.38 4.44 -1.35
CA GLY A 281 2.49 5.38 -1.32
C GLY A 281 3.57 5.02 -2.35
N SER A 282 4.84 4.89 -1.96
CA SER A 282 5.89 4.56 -2.91
C SER A 282 6.94 3.57 -2.40
N TYR A 283 7.30 2.59 -3.23
CA TYR A 283 8.28 1.53 -2.91
C TYR A 283 7.89 0.67 -1.69
N ASN A 284 6.59 0.42 -1.48
CA ASN A 284 6.10 -0.39 -0.37
C ASN A 284 5.87 -1.85 -0.78
N VAL A 285 6.01 -2.77 0.18
CA VAL A 285 5.79 -4.21 -0.02
C VAL A 285 4.84 -4.76 1.06
N ALA A 286 3.59 -5.01 0.67
CA ALA A 286 2.58 -5.68 1.50
C ALA A 286 2.51 -7.17 1.13
N SER A 287 3.44 -7.97 1.65
CA SER A 287 3.62 -9.38 1.26
C SER A 287 3.07 -10.41 2.24
N GLY A 288 2.66 -10.01 3.45
CA GLY A 288 1.91 -10.88 4.36
C GLY A 288 0.40 -10.80 4.13
N ASP A 289 -0.33 -11.87 4.45
CA ASP A 289 -1.80 -11.86 4.35
C ASP A 289 -2.42 -10.88 5.36
N TYR A 290 -3.54 -10.25 5.00
CA TYR A 290 -4.24 -9.26 5.83
C TYR A 290 -3.35 -8.08 6.29
N SER A 291 -2.26 -7.81 5.57
CA SER A 291 -1.27 -6.80 5.96
C SER A 291 -1.50 -5.45 5.27
N THR A 292 -0.99 -4.36 5.87
CA THR A 292 -1.10 -3.00 5.34
C THR A 292 0.26 -2.31 5.42
N ALA A 293 0.72 -1.75 4.30
CA ALA A 293 1.97 -1.01 4.16
C ALA A 293 1.73 0.37 3.54
N ILE A 294 1.94 1.44 4.31
CA ILE A 294 1.63 2.82 3.89
C ILE A 294 2.87 3.73 4.02
N GLY A 295 3.11 4.59 3.04
CA GLY A 295 4.17 5.61 3.11
C GLY A 295 5.27 5.43 2.07
N ASN A 296 6.54 5.55 2.48
CA ASN A 296 7.67 5.28 1.60
C ASN A 296 8.62 4.22 2.17
N LYS A 297 8.97 3.24 1.33
CA LYS A 297 9.94 2.16 1.63
C LYS A 297 9.61 1.42 2.94
N VAL A 298 8.40 0.88 3.05
CA VAL A 298 8.02 -0.01 4.15
C VAL A 298 7.65 -1.40 3.67
N SER A 299 7.94 -2.42 4.48
CA SER A 299 7.64 -3.81 4.14
C SER A 299 7.05 -4.57 5.33
N THR A 300 6.03 -5.37 5.05
CA THR A 300 5.40 -6.29 6.01
C THR A 300 6.19 -7.59 6.16
N ASN A 301 7.19 -7.81 5.30
CA ASN A 301 8.15 -8.90 5.41
C ASN A 301 7.51 -10.29 5.58
N LEU A 302 6.49 -10.58 4.75
CA LEU A 302 5.72 -11.85 4.73
C LEU A 302 4.91 -12.14 6.00
N ASN A 303 4.87 -11.22 6.97
CA ASN A 303 4.15 -11.43 8.22
C ASN A 303 2.67 -11.05 8.10
N THR A 304 1.80 -11.99 8.46
CA THR A 304 0.34 -11.80 8.50
C THR A 304 -0.08 -10.72 9.50
N GLY A 305 -1.12 -9.96 9.17
CA GLY A 305 -1.76 -9.02 10.12
C GLY A 305 -0.93 -7.78 10.49
N VAL A 306 0.17 -7.53 9.79
CA VAL A 306 1.03 -6.38 10.06
C VAL A 306 0.42 -5.09 9.52
N PHE A 307 0.44 -4.03 10.32
CA PHE A 307 0.22 -2.66 9.87
C PHE A 307 1.52 -1.87 9.99
N VAL A 308 2.11 -1.46 8.87
CA VAL A 308 3.34 -0.65 8.83
C VAL A 308 3.12 0.69 8.14
N VAL A 309 3.58 1.77 8.77
CA VAL A 309 3.51 3.14 8.22
C VAL A 309 4.87 3.85 8.28
N GLY A 310 5.29 4.48 7.18
CA GLY A 310 6.57 5.18 7.08
C GLY A 310 6.44 6.60 6.53
N ASP A 311 7.31 7.51 6.99
CA ASP A 311 7.47 8.83 6.36
C ASP A 311 8.25 8.75 5.03
N SER A 312 8.71 9.89 4.51
CA SER A 312 9.45 10.00 3.24
C SER A 312 10.85 9.38 3.22
N ASP A 313 11.32 8.74 4.29
CA ASP A 313 12.70 8.23 4.43
C ASP A 313 13.77 9.30 4.10
N PRO A 314 13.71 10.50 4.73
CA PRO A 314 14.55 11.63 4.36
C PRO A 314 16.05 11.39 4.60
N LEU A 315 16.39 10.37 5.38
CA LEU A 315 17.77 9.98 5.68
C LEU A 315 18.22 8.72 4.92
N SER A 316 17.41 8.21 3.98
CA SER A 316 17.73 7.04 3.16
C SER A 316 18.15 5.81 4.00
N GLN A 317 17.43 5.55 5.10
CA GLN A 317 17.70 4.42 6.00
C GLN A 317 17.21 3.08 5.43
N GLY A 318 16.53 3.11 4.29
CA GLY A 318 16.11 1.92 3.57
C GLY A 318 14.76 1.39 4.02
N VAL A 319 14.48 0.15 3.65
CA VAL A 319 13.19 -0.49 3.93
C VAL A 319 13.08 -0.79 5.42
N THR A 320 11.98 -0.40 6.05
CA THR A 320 11.66 -0.78 7.44
C THR A 320 11.12 -2.21 7.46
N PRO A 321 11.85 -3.21 8.01
CA PRO A 321 11.36 -4.57 8.08
C PRO A 321 10.54 -4.77 9.35
N VAL A 322 9.46 -5.55 9.25
CA VAL A 322 8.66 -6.00 10.40
C VAL A 322 9.10 -7.40 10.82
N GLY A 323 9.22 -7.64 12.13
CA GLY A 323 9.82 -8.85 12.67
C GLY A 323 8.84 -9.97 13.00
N PHE A 324 7.56 -9.67 13.27
CA PHE A 324 6.58 -10.65 13.72
C PHE A 324 5.18 -10.38 13.14
N PRO A 325 4.31 -11.41 13.05
CA PRO A 325 2.89 -11.25 12.73
C PRO A 325 2.15 -10.36 13.73
N ASP A 326 1.03 -9.80 13.29
CA ASP A 326 0.07 -9.03 14.10
C ASP A 326 0.69 -7.80 14.81
N GLN A 327 1.60 -7.10 14.13
CA GLN A 327 2.30 -5.94 14.67
C GLN A 327 1.91 -4.62 14.00
N PHE A 328 1.80 -3.57 14.82
CA PHE A 328 1.81 -2.19 14.36
C PHE A 328 3.25 -1.64 14.41
N VAL A 329 3.77 -1.18 13.27
CA VAL A 329 5.11 -0.59 13.15
C VAL A 329 5.00 0.77 12.49
N ALA A 330 5.69 1.75 13.05
CA ALA A 330 5.73 3.10 12.49
C ALA A 330 7.17 3.60 12.41
N ARG A 331 7.52 4.36 11.36
CA ARG A 331 8.83 5.00 11.18
C ARG A 331 8.68 6.45 10.74
N PHE A 332 9.04 7.39 11.61
CA PHE A 332 8.98 8.83 11.34
C PHE A 332 10.20 9.55 11.90
N LEU A 333 10.86 10.39 11.09
CA LEU A 333 12.06 11.14 11.45
C LEU A 333 11.86 12.00 12.70
N ASN A 334 10.71 12.68 12.80
CA ASN A 334 10.40 13.61 13.88
C ASN A 334 9.55 12.97 15.01
N GLY A 335 9.33 11.65 14.94
CA GLY A 335 8.56 10.89 15.91
C GLY A 335 7.05 11.04 15.78
N TYR A 336 6.32 10.93 16.90
CA TYR A 336 4.86 10.78 16.94
C TYR A 336 4.22 11.81 17.86
N ILE A 337 3.02 12.26 17.49
CA ILE A 337 2.12 12.99 18.39
C ILE A 337 0.75 12.32 18.33
N LEU A 338 0.27 11.85 19.48
CA LEU A 338 -1.07 11.30 19.65
C LEU A 338 -1.91 12.32 20.42
N LEU A 339 -2.81 12.98 19.70
CA LEU A 339 -3.66 14.05 20.24
C LEU A 339 -5.08 13.56 20.52
N THR A 340 -5.66 14.11 21.58
CA THR A 340 -7.08 13.99 21.91
C THR A 340 -7.75 15.35 21.75
N SER A 341 -9.04 15.36 21.41
CA SER A 341 -9.85 16.57 21.53
C SER A 341 -9.97 16.91 23.01
N GLY A 342 -9.32 17.98 23.48
CA GLY A 342 -9.55 18.45 24.84
C GLY A 342 -10.86 19.21 24.97
N ASN A 343 -11.21 19.55 26.22
CA ASN A 343 -12.46 20.23 26.51
C ASN A 343 -12.50 21.63 25.91
N SER A 344 -13.68 22.04 25.45
CA SER A 344 -14.00 23.45 25.24
C SER A 344 -13.98 24.19 26.56
N ASN A 345 -13.53 25.44 26.52
CA ASN A 345 -13.57 26.34 27.66
C ASN A 345 -15.03 26.45 28.17
N PRO A 346 -15.36 26.22 29.46
CA PRO A 346 -16.72 26.29 29.99
C PRO A 346 -17.41 27.66 29.83
N GLY A 347 -16.68 28.70 29.39
CA GLY A 347 -17.17 30.07 29.25
C GLY A 347 -17.36 30.59 27.82
N GLY A 348 -17.28 29.75 26.78
CA GLY A 348 -17.60 30.17 25.39
C GLY A 348 -16.73 31.29 24.79
N GLY A 349 -15.56 31.58 25.37
CA GLY A 349 -14.65 32.62 24.88
C GLY A 349 -13.69 32.14 23.80
N THR A 350 -13.13 33.09 23.03
CA THR A 350 -12.22 32.94 21.88
C THR A 350 -10.90 32.17 22.17
N TYR A 351 -10.63 31.80 23.41
CA TYR A 351 -9.51 30.92 23.78
C TYR A 351 -9.89 29.48 23.45
N GLY A 352 -9.55 29.09 22.21
CA GLY A 352 -9.95 27.86 21.55
C GLY A 352 -9.61 26.57 22.30
N THR A 353 -10.33 25.51 21.90
CA THR A 353 -10.13 24.11 22.30
C THR A 353 -8.64 23.76 22.49
N VAL A 354 -8.23 23.45 23.72
CA VAL A 354 -6.86 22.99 24.01
C VAL A 354 -6.79 21.51 23.65
N ARG A 355 -5.99 21.13 22.65
CA ARG A 355 -5.69 19.72 22.40
C ARG A 355 -4.66 19.24 23.42
N THR A 356 -4.91 18.07 24.01
CA THR A 356 -3.99 17.39 24.92
C THR A 356 -3.56 16.07 24.31
N GLY A 357 -2.44 15.50 24.76
CA GLY A 357 -1.93 14.27 24.17
C GLY A 357 -0.53 13.89 24.65
N VAL A 358 0.04 12.89 23.98
CA VAL A 358 1.42 12.43 24.19
C VAL A 358 2.24 12.62 22.92
N GLN A 359 3.52 12.93 23.07
CA GLN A 359 4.45 13.06 21.96
C GLN A 359 5.75 12.32 22.22
N ILE A 360 6.46 11.93 21.17
CA ILE A 360 7.84 11.47 21.23
C ILE A 360 8.55 12.09 20.03
N GLY A 361 9.60 12.85 20.29
CA GLY A 361 10.33 13.59 19.26
C GLY A 361 11.44 12.78 18.59
N ARG A 362 12.12 13.42 17.64
CA ARG A 362 13.28 12.85 16.94
C ARG A 362 14.32 12.31 17.91
N GLY A 363 14.68 11.03 17.75
CA GLY A 363 15.72 10.36 18.54
C GLY A 363 15.33 10.07 20.00
N GLN A 364 14.10 10.37 20.42
CA GLN A 364 13.61 10.04 21.75
C GLN A 364 13.11 8.59 21.82
N ASN A 365 13.13 8.01 23.02
CA ASN A 365 12.70 6.63 23.29
C ASN A 365 11.58 6.54 24.35
N SER A 366 11.04 7.67 24.80
CA SER A 366 9.97 7.74 25.78
C SER A 366 8.94 8.82 25.43
N TRP A 367 7.68 8.59 25.79
CA TRP A 367 6.63 9.60 25.66
C TRP A 367 6.89 10.82 26.55
N ALA A 368 6.59 12.00 26.03
CA ALA A 368 6.52 13.27 26.71
C ALA A 368 5.05 13.73 26.80
N THR A 369 4.63 14.13 28.00
CA THR A 369 3.31 14.68 28.31
C THR A 369 3.40 16.19 28.48
N ILE A 370 2.37 16.94 28.10
CA ILE A 370 2.29 18.38 28.33
C ILE A 370 2.35 18.64 29.85
N SER A 371 3.36 19.39 30.31
CA SER A 371 3.56 19.71 31.73
C SER A 371 4.12 21.12 31.95
N ASP A 372 3.54 22.10 31.26
CA ASP A 372 3.88 23.52 31.35
C ASP A 372 3.00 24.23 32.39
N SER A 373 3.57 25.03 33.28
CA SER A 373 2.83 25.76 34.32
C SER A 373 1.85 26.79 33.75
N THR A 374 2.13 27.34 32.56
CA THR A 374 1.22 28.25 31.84
C THR A 374 0.00 27.54 31.27
N LYS A 375 0.00 26.19 31.26
CA LYS A 375 -1.09 25.34 30.81
C LYS A 375 -1.78 24.61 31.98
N LYS A 376 -1.43 24.95 33.22
CA LYS A 376 -1.97 24.36 34.44
C LYS A 376 -2.53 25.46 35.34
N GLU A 377 -3.56 25.14 36.09
CA GLU A 377 -4.20 26.04 37.04
C GLU A 377 -4.72 25.25 38.24
N ARG A 378 -5.22 25.96 39.26
CA ARG A 378 -5.80 25.37 40.48
C ARG A 378 -4.78 24.47 41.20
N PHE A 379 -3.67 25.04 41.66
CA PHE A 379 -2.64 24.30 42.38
C PHE A 379 -3.00 24.16 43.87
N LEU A 380 -2.93 22.94 44.42
CA LEU A 380 -2.99 22.68 45.86
C LEU A 380 -1.62 22.24 46.41
N PRO A 381 -1.24 22.67 47.63
CA PRO A 381 -0.03 22.19 48.27
C PRO A 381 -0.17 20.73 48.69
N ILE A 382 0.94 19.99 48.65
CA ILE A 382 1.00 18.58 49.06
C ILE A 382 1.32 18.49 50.56
N ASP A 383 0.47 17.79 51.32
CA ASP A 383 0.77 17.39 52.71
C ASP A 383 1.67 16.15 52.71
N ASN A 384 2.95 16.36 53.00
CA ASN A 384 3.98 15.33 52.97
C ASN A 384 3.75 14.20 53.98
N VAL A 385 3.20 14.50 55.16
CA VAL A 385 2.95 13.48 56.19
C VAL A 385 1.75 12.62 55.78
N ALA A 386 0.68 13.25 55.30
CA ALA A 386 -0.47 12.52 54.78
C ALA A 386 -0.10 11.70 53.53
N LEU A 387 0.74 12.24 52.64
CA LEU A 387 1.24 11.55 51.46
C LEU A 387 2.00 10.27 51.82
N LEU A 388 2.99 10.35 52.71
CA LEU A 388 3.78 9.19 53.13
C LEU A 388 2.92 8.15 53.85
N ARG A 389 1.95 8.58 54.66
CA ARG A 389 0.98 7.66 55.29
C ARG A 389 0.16 6.91 54.25
N LYS A 390 -0.33 7.60 53.22
CA LYS A 390 -1.08 6.98 52.10
C LYS A 390 -0.20 6.00 51.33
N ILE A 391 1.03 6.38 50.99
CA ILE A 391 2.01 5.51 50.30
C ILE A 391 2.34 4.28 51.15
N GLY A 392 2.62 4.46 52.44
CA GLY A 392 2.98 3.36 53.35
C GLY A 392 1.83 2.38 53.62
N ALA A 393 0.58 2.82 53.48
CA ALA A 393 -0.60 1.96 53.63
C ALA A 393 -0.97 1.16 52.36
N MET A 394 -0.34 1.45 51.21
CA MET A 394 -0.67 0.79 49.95
C MET A 394 -0.19 -0.67 49.93
N LYS A 395 -1.07 -1.56 49.47
CA LYS A 395 -0.76 -2.97 49.29
C LYS A 395 0.03 -3.17 48.00
N LEU A 396 1.31 -3.50 48.12
CA LEU A 396 2.14 -3.87 46.99
C LEU A 396 2.14 -5.39 46.82
N SER A 397 1.91 -5.84 45.60
CA SER A 397 1.95 -7.27 45.27
C SER A 397 2.56 -7.48 43.88
N THR A 398 2.99 -8.71 43.63
CA THR A 398 3.23 -9.14 42.25
C THR A 398 1.96 -9.78 41.69
N TRP A 399 1.67 -9.52 40.43
CA TRP A 399 0.45 -9.99 39.81
C TRP A 399 0.66 -10.26 38.32
N ASN A 400 -0.34 -10.87 37.70
CA ASN A 400 -0.43 -11.14 36.29
C ASN A 400 -1.87 -10.93 35.85
N TYR A 401 -2.08 -10.53 34.60
CA TYR A 401 -3.44 -10.43 34.08
C TYR A 401 -4.10 -11.81 34.03
N LYS A 402 -5.43 -11.84 34.22
CA LYS A 402 -6.21 -13.07 34.08
C LYS A 402 -5.97 -13.65 32.68
N GLY A 403 -5.52 -14.91 32.61
CA GLY A 403 -5.15 -15.58 31.36
C GLY A 403 -3.67 -15.51 30.99
N GLN A 404 -2.88 -14.59 31.55
CA GLN A 404 -1.46 -14.40 31.22
C GLN A 404 -0.57 -15.01 32.31
N ARG A 405 -0.23 -16.30 32.21
CA ARG A 405 0.43 -17.02 33.33
C ARG A 405 1.94 -16.71 33.49
N SER A 406 2.64 -16.34 32.42
CA SER A 406 4.11 -16.25 32.41
C SER A 406 4.67 -14.84 32.61
N ILE A 407 3.88 -13.78 32.41
CA ILE A 407 4.34 -12.40 32.51
C ILE A 407 3.91 -11.83 33.86
N ARG A 408 4.89 -11.37 34.63
CA ARG A 408 4.69 -10.85 35.98
C ARG A 408 4.87 -9.34 36.00
N HIS A 409 4.03 -8.69 36.79
CA HIS A 409 4.06 -7.26 37.07
C HIS A 409 4.20 -7.05 38.58
N TYR A 410 4.68 -5.88 38.97
CA TYR A 410 4.88 -5.48 40.36
C TYR A 410 4.27 -4.09 40.55
N GLY A 411 3.41 -3.91 41.56
CA GLY A 411 2.85 -2.59 41.86
C GLY A 411 1.54 -2.64 42.66
N PRO A 412 0.96 -1.46 42.96
CA PRO A 412 -0.35 -1.37 43.58
C PRO A 412 -1.47 -1.72 42.60
N MET A 413 -2.66 -1.98 43.14
CA MET A 413 -3.89 -2.08 42.34
C MET A 413 -4.48 -0.68 42.10
N ALA A 414 -5.19 -0.50 40.97
CA ALA A 414 -5.80 0.78 40.62
C ALA A 414 -6.79 1.27 41.67
N GLN A 415 -7.55 0.37 42.28
CA GLN A 415 -8.52 0.67 43.34
C GLN A 415 -7.85 1.27 44.57
N ASP A 416 -6.74 0.68 45.03
CA ASP A 416 -5.99 1.17 46.20
C ASP A 416 -5.36 2.53 45.91
N PHE A 417 -4.79 2.71 44.71
CA PHE A 417 -4.20 3.98 44.29
C PHE A 417 -5.26 5.08 44.18
N TYR A 418 -6.40 4.78 43.55
CA TYR A 418 -7.53 5.70 43.40
C TYR A 418 -8.19 6.03 44.74
N ALA A 419 -8.35 5.07 45.65
CA ALA A 419 -8.85 5.34 46.99
C ALA A 419 -7.93 6.30 47.78
N ALA A 420 -6.61 6.23 47.55
CA ALA A 420 -5.64 7.09 48.24
C ALA A 420 -5.51 8.50 47.61
N PHE A 421 -5.50 8.60 46.27
CA PHE A 421 -5.14 9.83 45.54
C PHE A 421 -6.19 10.31 44.53
N GLY A 422 -7.28 9.57 44.36
CA GLY A 422 -8.23 9.79 43.28
C GLY A 422 -9.11 11.03 43.42
N GLN A 423 -9.03 11.72 44.55
CA GLN A 423 -9.76 12.96 44.84
C GLN A 423 -8.84 13.90 45.63
N ASP A 424 -8.73 15.15 45.20
CA ASP A 424 -7.97 16.21 45.88
C ASP A 424 -8.86 17.33 46.43
N GLY A 425 -10.19 17.15 46.35
CA GLY A 425 -11.19 18.14 46.73
C GLY A 425 -11.54 19.15 45.63
N MET A 426 -10.78 19.21 44.52
CA MET A 426 -11.11 20.01 43.34
C MET A 426 -11.63 19.18 42.18
N GLY A 427 -11.22 17.92 42.11
CA GLY A 427 -11.71 17.00 41.11
C GLY A 427 -11.17 15.59 41.30
N GLN A 428 -11.45 14.80 40.27
CA GLN A 428 -11.07 13.41 40.19
C GLN A 428 -9.69 13.27 39.53
N ILE A 429 -8.83 12.45 40.12
CA ILE A 429 -7.53 12.06 39.58
C ILE A 429 -7.60 10.58 39.22
N GLY A 430 -7.56 10.28 37.92
CA GLY A 430 -7.67 8.92 37.41
C GLY A 430 -8.98 8.19 37.76
N CYS A 431 -8.93 6.86 37.89
CA CYS A 431 -10.11 6.03 38.19
C CYS A 431 -9.72 4.73 38.91
N ASP A 432 -10.71 3.96 39.36
CA ASP A 432 -10.53 2.72 40.12
C ASP A 432 -10.14 1.49 39.27
N THR A 433 -10.00 1.64 37.96
CA THR A 433 -9.67 0.56 37.02
C THR A 433 -8.36 0.78 36.25
N LEU A 434 -7.81 2.00 36.29
CA LEU A 434 -6.59 2.38 35.55
C LEU A 434 -5.63 3.17 36.44
N ILE A 435 -4.34 2.96 36.24
CA ILE A 435 -3.28 3.80 36.83
C ILE A 435 -2.66 4.63 35.71
N TYR A 436 -2.77 5.94 35.83
CA TYR A 436 -2.19 6.89 34.88
C TYR A 436 -0.71 7.07 35.23
N SER A 437 0.17 6.76 34.26
CA SER A 437 1.62 6.77 34.48
C SER A 437 2.17 8.13 34.91
N HIS A 438 1.60 9.23 34.40
CA HIS A 438 1.98 10.59 34.79
C HIS A 438 1.64 10.88 36.25
N ASP A 439 0.42 10.54 36.70
CA ASP A 439 -0.02 10.76 38.08
C ASP A 439 0.76 9.88 39.06
N PHE A 440 0.99 8.61 38.68
CA PHE A 440 1.82 7.69 39.45
C PHE A 440 3.25 8.24 39.63
N ALA A 441 3.85 8.78 38.57
CA ALA A 441 5.17 9.40 38.64
C ALA A 441 5.17 10.66 39.53
N GLY A 442 4.13 11.51 39.42
CA GLY A 442 3.97 12.70 40.26
C GLY A 442 3.87 12.37 41.75
N VAL A 443 3.03 11.40 42.12
CA VAL A 443 2.92 10.89 43.49
C VAL A 443 4.24 10.31 43.99
N THR A 444 4.92 9.53 43.16
CA THR A 444 6.21 8.91 43.52
C THR A 444 7.27 9.97 43.79
N PHE A 445 7.39 10.99 42.92
CA PHE A 445 8.35 12.07 43.10
C PHE A 445 8.05 12.92 44.34
N ALA A 446 6.77 13.24 44.58
CA ALA A 446 6.34 13.91 45.79
C ALA A 446 6.66 13.07 47.04
N GLY A 447 6.48 11.76 46.96
CA GLY A 447 6.83 10.82 48.04
C GLY A 447 8.33 10.84 48.35
N VAL A 448 9.19 10.86 47.32
CA VAL A 448 10.65 11.00 47.50
C VAL A 448 10.99 12.32 48.19
N GLN A 449 10.37 13.43 47.76
CA GLN A 449 10.59 14.73 48.40
C GLN A 449 10.17 14.71 49.88
N ALA A 450 9.01 14.12 50.18
CA ALA A 450 8.53 13.95 51.53
C ALA A 450 9.48 13.10 52.40
N LEU A 451 9.99 11.97 51.86
CA LEU A 451 10.98 11.13 52.55
C LEU A 451 12.29 11.87 52.81
N ILE A 452 12.76 12.70 51.88
CA ILE A 452 13.97 13.52 52.07
C ILE A 452 13.77 14.48 53.25
N GLN A 453 12.61 15.12 53.33
CA GLN A 453 12.30 16.04 54.42
C GLN A 453 12.21 15.32 55.77
N GLU A 454 11.49 14.20 55.83
CA GLU A 454 11.39 13.39 57.05
C GLU A 454 12.77 12.90 57.52
N ASN A 455 13.63 12.43 56.60
CA ASN A 455 14.98 12.00 56.92
C ASN A 455 15.86 13.17 57.44
N ALA A 456 15.72 14.36 56.87
CA ALA A 456 16.41 15.55 57.37
C ALA A 456 15.97 15.91 58.80
N THR A 457 14.66 15.86 59.08
CA THR A 457 14.13 16.06 60.42
C THR A 457 14.64 15.00 61.39
N LEU A 458 14.61 13.72 61.01
CA LEU A 458 15.13 12.62 61.84
C LEU A 458 16.61 12.79 62.16
N LYS A 459 17.45 13.19 61.19
CA LYS A 459 18.87 13.48 61.41
C LYS A 459 19.09 14.66 62.35
N ALA A 460 18.30 15.72 62.23
CA ALA A 460 18.36 16.87 63.13
C ALA A 460 17.99 16.48 64.56
N THR A 461 16.90 15.72 64.73
CA THR A 461 16.46 15.21 66.04
C THR A 461 17.51 14.26 66.63
N LEU A 462 18.11 13.38 65.83
CA LEU A 462 19.18 12.48 66.27
C LEU A 462 20.42 13.27 66.74
N SER A 463 20.85 14.27 65.98
CA SER A 463 21.98 15.14 66.35
C SER A 463 21.71 15.88 67.65
N GLN A 464 20.51 16.46 67.79
CA GLN A 464 20.10 17.14 69.02
C GLN A 464 20.06 16.19 70.22
N THR A 465 19.54 14.97 70.02
CA THR A 465 19.46 13.95 71.07
C THR A 465 20.85 13.48 71.48
N ASN A 466 21.76 13.27 70.53
CA ASN A 466 23.16 12.92 70.79
C ASN A 466 23.90 14.04 71.55
N ALA A 467 23.65 15.31 71.19
CA ALA A 467 24.22 16.44 71.93
C ALA A 467 23.73 16.48 73.38
N ARG A 468 22.43 16.26 73.61
CA ARG A 468 21.85 16.16 74.97
C ARG A 468 22.40 14.97 75.74
N LEU A 469 22.57 13.82 75.08
CA LEU A 469 23.15 12.63 75.69
C LEU A 469 24.60 12.86 76.12
N ASN A 470 25.44 13.43 75.25
CA ASN A 470 26.82 13.76 75.56
C ASN A 470 26.93 14.76 76.73
N GLN A 471 26.01 15.74 76.78
CA GLN A 471 25.94 16.68 77.89
C GLN A 471 25.57 15.97 79.20
N ALA A 472 24.61 15.02 79.17
CA ALA A 472 24.24 14.24 80.35
C ALA A 472 25.37 13.32 80.83
N LEU A 473 26.09 12.67 79.91
CA LEU A 473 27.26 11.84 80.22
C LEU A 473 28.38 12.68 80.86
N SER A 474 28.69 13.85 80.29
CA SER A 474 29.68 14.77 80.87
C SER A 474 29.27 15.21 82.29
N ARG A 475 27.98 15.49 82.51
CA ARG A 475 27.48 15.80 83.85
C ARG A 475 27.63 14.64 84.82
N LEU A 476 27.37 13.40 84.38
CA LEU A 476 27.56 12.21 85.21
C LEU A 476 29.03 12.05 85.61
N ASP A 477 29.96 12.19 84.67
CA ASP A 477 31.41 12.11 84.91
C ASP A 477 31.90 13.18 85.90
N THR A 478 31.39 14.42 85.78
CA THR A 478 31.68 15.46 86.78
C THR A 478 31.14 15.12 88.16
N LEU A 479 29.94 14.55 88.24
CA LEU A 479 29.34 14.14 89.52
C LEU A 479 30.11 12.96 90.14
N GLU A 480 30.53 11.99 89.35
CA GLU A 480 31.39 10.88 89.81
C GLU A 480 32.73 11.41 90.33
N THR A 481 33.36 12.33 89.62
CA THR A 481 34.60 12.99 90.05
C THR A 481 34.41 13.72 91.38
N VAL A 482 33.33 14.50 91.51
CA VAL A 482 32.99 15.20 92.77
C VAL A 482 32.76 14.19 93.88
N TRP A 483 32.00 13.12 93.63
CA TRP A 483 31.72 12.08 94.62
C TRP A 483 32.98 11.36 95.10
N ILE A 484 33.89 10.98 94.18
CA ILE A 484 35.20 10.40 94.51
C ILE A 484 36.01 11.36 95.39
N SER A 485 36.06 12.65 95.02
CA SER A 485 36.80 13.66 95.78
C SER A 485 36.23 13.87 97.20
N GLN A 486 34.91 13.84 97.36
CA GLN A 486 34.25 13.93 98.66
C GLN A 486 34.57 12.71 99.52
N ARG A 487 34.50 11.50 98.94
CA ARG A 487 34.84 10.26 99.65
C ARG A 487 36.29 10.24 100.14
N GLN A 488 37.24 10.74 99.34
CA GLN A 488 38.65 10.89 99.74
C GLN A 488 38.82 11.90 100.91
N ARG A 489 38.06 13.01 100.92
CA ARG A 489 38.05 13.98 102.03
C ARG A 489 37.44 13.39 103.32
N SER A 490 36.39 12.60 103.20
CA SER A 490 35.77 11.91 104.34
C SER A 490 36.72 10.86 104.95
N ALA A 491 37.48 10.14 104.12
CA ALA A 491 38.46 9.16 104.58
C ALA A 491 39.67 9.81 105.31
N THR A 492 40.04 11.04 104.95
CA THR A 492 41.09 11.80 105.65
C THR A 492 40.60 12.42 106.96
N SER A 493 39.33 12.82 107.06
CA SER A 493 38.72 13.33 108.31
C SER A 493 38.53 12.26 109.40
N SER A 494 38.51 10.97 109.04
CA SER A 494 38.37 9.87 110.00
C SER A 494 39.66 9.54 110.77
N LYS A 495 40.82 10.09 110.40
CA LYS A 495 42.11 9.83 111.08
C LYS A 495 42.49 10.86 112.16
N THR A 496 41.64 11.85 112.42
CA THR A 496 41.94 12.96 113.35
C THR A 496 40.80 13.23 114.33
N LYS A 497 40.64 12.37 115.35
CA LYS A 497 40.05 12.77 116.64
C LYS A 497 40.81 12.10 117.79
N PRO A 498 41.73 12.82 118.47
CA PRO A 498 42.09 12.48 119.85
C PRO A 498 41.02 13.07 120.79
N ILE A 499 40.46 12.22 121.64
CA ILE A 499 39.63 12.63 122.78
C ILE A 499 40.60 13.09 123.88
N ALA A 500 40.53 14.34 124.33
CA ALA A 500 41.26 14.83 125.49
C ALA A 500 40.28 15.28 126.58
N TYR A 501 40.31 14.56 127.70
CA TYR A 501 39.65 14.85 128.96
C TYR A 501 40.23 16.13 129.61
N LYS A 502 39.39 16.95 130.24
CA LYS A 502 39.81 18.00 131.18
C LYS A 502 39.81 17.46 132.61
N SER A 503 40.88 17.71 133.35
CA SER A 503 40.91 17.70 134.82
C SER A 503 41.74 18.87 135.34
N ASN A 504 41.10 19.63 136.22
CA ASN A 504 41.51 20.80 137.01
C ASN A 504 41.81 22.10 136.27
#